data_AF-A0A0S8GVR1-F1
#
_entry.id   AF-A0A0S8GVR1-F1
#
_cell.length_a   1.000
_cell.length_b   1.000
_cell.length_c   1.000
_cell.angle_alpha   90.00
_cell.angle_beta   90.00
_cell.angle_gamma   90.00
#
_symmetry.space_group_name_H-M   'P 1'
#
loop_
_entity.id
_entity.type
_entity.pdbx_description
1 polymer ?
#
loop_
_entity_poly.entity_id
_entity_poly.type
_entity_poly.pdbx_seq_one_letter_code
_entity_poly.pdbx_strand_id
1 'polypeptide(L)'
;NLPRETLYIEPRSEAPWLAVSLAFFACVFVLPFLLLLWQKVKMVPTYLGSVAGLILLGFWLERFSMVVPSIWLDGGVPLGWIELLVTLGFLGVFGLCYALYVSTFPLLPLRESLIVGTPRKGPY
;
A
#
# COMPACT_ATOMS: atom_id res chain seq x y z
N ASN A 1 27.10 -0.15 -17.35
CA ASN A 1 27.09 -0.06 -15.88
C ASN A 1 28.25 0.79 -15.40
N LEU A 2 27.98 2.05 -15.06
CA LEU A 2 28.94 2.90 -14.35
C LEU A 2 28.89 2.55 -12.86
N PRO A 3 30.01 2.25 -12.20
CA PRO A 3 30.00 1.75 -10.82
C PRO A 3 29.23 2.65 -9.86
N ARG A 4 29.39 3.97 -9.99
CA ARG A 4 28.76 4.94 -9.08
C ARG A 4 27.22 4.98 -9.18
N GLU A 5 26.66 4.61 -10.34
CA GLU A 5 25.22 4.62 -10.58
C GLU A 5 24.57 3.26 -10.25
N THR A 6 25.35 2.18 -10.22
CA THR A 6 24.85 0.83 -9.93
C THR A 6 24.89 0.46 -8.45
N LEU A 7 25.65 1.19 -7.63
CA LEU A 7 25.77 0.92 -6.18
C LEU A 7 24.44 0.75 -5.44
N TYR A 8 23.38 1.43 -5.90
CA TYR A 8 22.05 1.29 -5.30
C TYR A 8 21.27 0.07 -5.81
N ILE A 9 21.43 -0.28 -7.09
CA ILE A 9 20.62 -1.28 -7.79
C ILE A 9 21.19 -2.69 -7.59
N GLU A 10 22.51 -2.82 -7.62
CA GLU A 10 23.26 -4.07 -7.56
C GLU A 10 22.91 -4.96 -6.36
N PRO A 11 22.87 -4.46 -5.10
CA PRO A 11 22.49 -5.30 -3.95
C PRO A 11 21.01 -5.70 -3.93
N ARG A 12 20.16 -5.08 -4.75
CA ARG A 12 18.71 -5.32 -4.80
C ARG A 12 18.28 -6.19 -5.98
N SER A 13 19.12 -6.29 -7.01
CA SER A 13 18.91 -7.15 -8.18
C SER A 13 19.40 -8.59 -7.98
N GLU A 14 20.15 -8.87 -6.92
CA GLU A 14 20.68 -10.19 -6.63
C GLU A 14 19.94 -10.90 -5.49
N ALA A 15 20.13 -12.21 -5.37
CA ALA A 15 19.61 -12.97 -4.25
C ALA A 15 20.30 -12.51 -2.96
N PRO A 16 19.57 -12.34 -1.84
CA PRO A 16 18.17 -12.75 -1.60
C PRO A 16 17.10 -11.68 -1.92
N TRP A 17 17.49 -10.45 -2.26
CA TRP A 17 16.59 -9.29 -2.42
C TRP A 17 15.76 -9.31 -3.71
N LEU A 18 16.19 -10.07 -4.72
CA LEU A 18 15.43 -10.29 -5.95
C LEU A 18 14.03 -10.87 -5.67
N ALA A 19 13.91 -11.80 -4.71
CA ALA A 19 12.63 -12.41 -4.35
C ALA A 19 11.65 -11.38 -3.75
N VAL A 20 12.16 -10.48 -2.90
CA VAL A 20 11.39 -9.37 -2.32
C VAL A 20 10.94 -8.40 -3.43
N SER A 21 11.82 -8.15 -4.39
CA SER A 21 11.54 -7.26 -5.52
C SER A 21 10.42 -7.78 -6.43
N LEU A 22 10.47 -9.07 -6.75
CA LEU A 22 9.41 -9.74 -7.49
C LEU A 22 8.10 -9.80 -6.70
N ALA A 23 8.17 -10.01 -5.38
CA ALA A 23 7.00 -10.07 -4.52
C ALA A 23 6.24 -8.73 -4.48
N PHE A 24 6.92 -7.61 -4.24
CA PHE A 24 6.22 -6.31 -4.23
C PHE A 24 5.71 -5.95 -5.63
N PHE A 25 6.45 -6.26 -6.70
CA PHE A 25 5.99 -6.03 -8.07
C PHE A 25 4.70 -6.82 -8.37
N ALA A 26 4.65 -8.08 -7.94
CA ALA A 26 3.44 -8.89 -8.06
C ALA A 26 2.27 -8.29 -7.25
N CYS A 27 2.52 -7.83 -6.03
CA CYS A 27 1.48 -7.28 -5.16
C CYS A 27 0.98 -5.89 -5.59
N VAL A 28 1.84 -5.01 -6.11
CA VAL A 28 1.44 -3.65 -6.49
C VAL A 28 0.86 -3.60 -7.90
N PHE A 29 1.34 -4.46 -8.81
CA PHE A 29 0.97 -4.40 -10.22
C PHE A 29 0.24 -5.64 -10.71
N VAL A 30 0.88 -6.82 -10.69
CA VAL A 30 0.35 -8.01 -11.39
C VAL A 30 -0.97 -8.49 -10.80
N LEU A 31 -1.01 -8.71 -9.49
CA LEU A 31 -2.20 -9.21 -8.80
C LEU A 31 -3.36 -8.20 -8.85
N PRO A 32 -3.17 -6.91 -8.51
CA PRO A 32 -4.26 -5.94 -8.63
C PRO A 32 -4.77 -5.81 -10.06
N PHE A 33 -3.89 -5.79 -11.06
CA PHE A 33 -4.29 -5.68 -12.46
C PHE A 33 -5.17 -6.85 -12.90
N LEU A 34 -4.78 -8.08 -12.57
CA LEU A 34 -5.54 -9.29 -12.91
C LEU A 34 -6.86 -9.37 -12.14
N LEU A 35 -6.84 -9.09 -10.83
CA LEU A 35 -8.04 -9.11 -9.99
C LEU A 35 -9.04 -8.03 -10.40
N LEU A 36 -8.55 -6.83 -10.70
CA LEU A 36 -9.34 -5.73 -11.24
C LEU A 36 -9.63 -5.89 -12.74
N LEU A 37 -9.35 -7.02 -13.39
CA LEU A 37 -9.94 -7.28 -14.71
C LEU A 37 -11.39 -7.77 -14.56
N TRP A 38 -11.70 -8.44 -13.45
CA TRP A 38 -13.01 -9.01 -13.18
C TRP A 38 -14.01 -7.95 -12.70
N GLN A 39 -15.16 -7.87 -13.38
CA GLN A 39 -16.23 -6.92 -13.05
C GLN A 39 -16.77 -7.10 -11.62
N LYS A 40 -16.90 -8.34 -11.14
CA LYS A 40 -17.38 -8.64 -9.78
C LYS A 40 -16.47 -8.04 -8.69
N VAL A 41 -15.16 -8.05 -8.90
CA VAL A 41 -14.17 -7.51 -7.96
C VAL A 41 -14.27 -5.98 -7.88
N LYS A 42 -14.61 -5.32 -8.99
CA LYS A 42 -14.80 -3.86 -9.04
C LYS A 42 -16.08 -3.37 -8.36
N MET A 43 -17.14 -4.18 -8.38
CA MET A 43 -18.47 -3.74 -7.95
C MET A 43 -18.80 -4.06 -6.49
N VAL A 44 -18.07 -5.00 -5.89
CA VAL A 44 -18.34 -5.44 -4.52
C VAL A 44 -17.26 -4.86 -3.59
N PRO A 45 -17.65 -4.02 -2.61
CA PRO A 45 -16.70 -3.27 -1.79
C PRO A 45 -15.75 -4.17 -0.98
N THR A 46 -16.19 -5.36 -0.59
CA THR A 46 -15.35 -6.33 0.15
C THR A 46 -14.16 -6.80 -0.68
N TYR A 47 -14.37 -7.14 -1.97
CA TYR A 47 -13.28 -7.56 -2.84
C TYR A 47 -12.38 -6.38 -3.23
N LEU A 48 -12.95 -5.20 -3.39
CA LEU A 48 -12.15 -3.99 -3.64
C LEU A 48 -11.26 -3.66 -2.43
N GLY A 49 -11.79 -3.81 -1.21
CA GLY A 49 -11.05 -3.63 0.04
C GLY A 49 -9.92 -4.65 0.22
N SER A 50 -10.12 -5.91 -0.16
CA SER A 50 -9.06 -6.92 -0.10
C SER A 50 -7.93 -6.63 -1.11
N VAL A 51 -8.27 -6.20 -2.32
CA VAL A 51 -7.28 -5.75 -3.32
C VAL A 51 -6.51 -4.53 -2.81
N ALA A 52 -7.19 -3.56 -2.21
CA ALA A 52 -6.53 -2.40 -1.60
C ALA A 52 -5.56 -2.80 -0.47
N GLY A 53 -5.96 -3.76 0.38
CA GLY A 53 -5.09 -4.32 1.43
C GLY A 53 -3.86 -5.02 0.85
N LEU A 54 -4.03 -5.78 -0.23
CA LEU A 54 -2.94 -6.44 -0.94
C LEU A 54 -1.95 -5.42 -1.55
N ILE A 55 -2.46 -4.33 -2.15
CA ILE A 55 -1.63 -3.23 -2.67
C ILE A 55 -0.86 -2.55 -1.53
N LEU A 56 -1.52 -2.28 -0.39
CA LEU A 56 -0.87 -1.69 0.79
C LEU A 56 0.29 -2.55 1.30
N LEU A 57 0.11 -3.87 1.36
CA LEU A 57 1.19 -4.80 1.70
C LEU A 57 2.33 -4.77 0.66
N GLY A 58 1.99 -4.65 -0.62
CA GLY A 58 2.97 -4.46 -1.70
C GLY A 58 3.79 -3.19 -1.51
N PHE A 59 3.15 -2.06 -1.21
CA PHE A 59 3.86 -0.80 -0.93
C PHE A 59 4.73 -0.88 0.33
N TRP A 60 4.28 -1.58 1.36
CA TRP A 60 5.10 -1.82 2.55
C TRP A 60 6.39 -2.59 2.19
N LEU A 61 6.27 -3.66 1.39
CA LEU A 61 7.44 -4.42 0.91
C LEU A 61 8.36 -3.60 -0.01
N GLU A 62 7.80 -2.74 -0.86
CA GLU A 62 8.57 -1.81 -1.69
C GLU A 62 9.43 -0.88 -0.81
N ARG A 63 8.84 -0.26 0.21
CA ARG A 63 9.57 0.63 1.13
C ARG A 63 10.60 -0.13 1.96
N PHE A 64 10.26 -1.33 2.41
CA PHE A 64 11.21 -2.22 3.09
C PHE A 64 12.44 -2.50 2.22
N SER A 65 12.25 -2.84 0.95
CA SER A 65 13.34 -3.10 0.00
C SER A 65 14.18 -1.85 -0.33
N MET A 66 13.58 -0.65 -0.27
CA MET A 66 14.34 0.59 -0.44
C MET A 66 15.23 0.91 0.77
N VAL A 67 14.71 0.73 1.99
CA VAL A 67 15.37 1.16 3.22
C VAL A 67 16.36 0.12 3.73
N VAL A 68 15.97 -1.15 3.87
CA VAL A 68 16.74 -2.13 4.64
C VAL A 68 18.11 -2.46 4.05
N PRO A 69 18.30 -2.61 2.73
CA PRO A 69 19.64 -2.87 2.17
C PRO A 69 20.62 -1.70 2.35
N SER A 70 20.18 -0.54 2.80
CA SER A 70 21.07 0.58 3.13
C SER A 70 21.64 0.50 4.56
N ILE A 71 21.00 -0.26 5.45
CA ILE A 71 21.37 -0.38 6.86
C ILE A 71 21.81 -1.78 7.26
N TRP A 72 21.37 -2.81 6.52
CA TRP A 72 21.60 -4.21 6.82
C TRP A 72 22.61 -4.79 5.83
N LEU A 73 23.82 -5.10 6.31
CA LEU A 73 24.91 -5.66 5.51
C LEU A 73 25.04 -7.18 5.61
N ASP A 74 24.22 -7.85 6.45
CA ASP A 74 24.27 -9.31 6.57
C ASP A 74 23.57 -9.99 5.38
N GLY A 75 23.99 -11.22 5.04
CA GLY A 75 23.61 -11.93 3.82
C GLY A 75 22.15 -12.43 3.72
N GLY A 76 21.26 -12.01 4.63
CA GLY A 76 19.87 -12.45 4.69
C GLY A 76 18.89 -11.28 4.75
N VAL A 77 17.62 -11.53 4.38
CA VAL A 77 16.55 -10.52 4.51
C VAL A 77 16.03 -10.53 5.95
N PRO A 78 16.12 -9.42 6.71
CA PRO A 78 15.73 -9.38 8.12
C PRO A 78 14.21 -9.21 8.29
N LEU A 79 13.40 -10.05 7.62
CA LEU A 79 11.95 -10.12 7.84
C LEU A 79 11.66 -10.89 9.14
N GLY A 80 11.82 -10.21 10.27
CA GLY A 80 11.62 -10.76 11.61
C GLY A 80 10.40 -10.22 12.34
N TRP A 81 10.24 -10.65 13.60
CA TRP A 81 9.16 -10.18 14.47
C TRP A 81 9.22 -8.70 14.81
N ILE A 82 10.41 -8.12 14.86
CA ILE A 82 10.56 -6.69 15.16
C ILE A 82 9.89 -5.84 14.07
N GLU A 83 10.18 -6.10 12.80
CA GLU A 83 9.57 -5.40 11.65
C GLU A 83 8.04 -5.49 11.67
N LEU A 84 7.51 -6.69 11.97
CA LEU A 84 6.07 -6.92 12.06
C LEU A 84 5.44 -6.18 13.24
N LEU A 85 6.05 -6.25 14.43
CA LEU A 85 5.56 -5.57 15.63
C LEU A 85 5.62 -4.05 15.50
N VAL A 86 6.68 -3.51 14.90
CA VAL A 86 6.80 -2.07 14.62
C VAL A 86 5.72 -1.64 13.65
N THR A 87 5.54 -2.37 12.55
CA THR A 87 4.49 -2.09 11.56
C THR A 87 3.10 -2.13 12.19
N LEU A 88 2.82 -3.16 12.99
CA LEU A 88 1.55 -3.31 13.70
C LEU A 88 1.34 -2.21 14.74
N GLY A 89 2.39 -1.80 15.45
CA GLY A 89 2.35 -0.70 16.42
C GLY A 89 1.97 0.62 15.77
N PHE A 90 2.64 1.00 14.68
CA PHE A 90 2.29 2.22 13.93
C PHE A 90 0.92 2.14 13.28
N LEU A 91 0.56 0.99 12.71
CA LEU A 91 -0.79 0.78 12.15
C LEU A 91 -1.88 0.92 13.22
N GLY A 92 -1.62 0.40 14.43
CA GLY A 92 -2.52 0.51 15.57
C GLY A 92 -2.69 1.95 16.05
N VAL A 93 -1.59 2.70 16.18
CA VAL A 93 -1.63 4.13 16.54
C VAL A 93 -2.39 4.93 15.47
N PHE A 94 -2.10 4.70 14.19
CA PHE A 94 -2.83 5.33 13.10
C PHE A 94 -4.33 5.01 13.15
N GLY A 95 -4.67 3.72 13.34
CA GLY A 95 -6.06 3.27 13.47
C GLY A 95 -6.78 3.91 14.67
N LEU A 96 -6.09 4.06 15.80
CA LEU A 96 -6.63 4.74 16.98
C LEU A 96 -6.89 6.22 16.71
N CYS A 97 -5.92 6.93 16.13
CA CYS A 97 -6.08 8.33 15.74
C CYS A 97 -7.24 8.51 14.76
N TYR A 98 -7.34 7.64 13.75
CA TYR A 98 -8.43 7.66 12.77
C TYR A 98 -9.79 7.37 13.43
N ALA A 99 -9.88 6.38 14.31
CA ALA A 99 -11.12 6.05 15.01
C ALA A 99 -11.60 7.20 15.91
N LEU A 100 -10.68 7.87 16.61
CA LEU A 100 -10.98 9.06 17.41
C LEU A 100 -11.44 10.23 16.53
N TYR A 101 -10.84 10.41 15.36
CA TYR A 101 -11.25 11.43 14.41
C TYR A 101 -12.68 11.20 13.91
N VAL A 102 -12.99 9.98 13.48
CA VAL A 102 -14.31 9.60 12.95
C VAL A 102 -15.40 9.64 14.02
N SER A 103 -15.07 9.38 15.29
CA SER A 103 -16.04 9.50 16.39
C SER A 103 -16.29 10.95 16.83
N THR A 104 -15.33 11.85 16.57
CA THR A 104 -15.42 13.27 16.98
C THR A 104 -16.03 14.16 15.90
N PHE A 105 -15.77 13.89 14.62
CA PHE A 105 -16.19 14.75 13.50
C PHE A 105 -17.21 14.07 12.59
N PRO A 106 -18.20 14.83 12.03
CA PRO A 106 -19.14 14.28 11.07
C PRO A 106 -18.42 13.89 9.76
N LEU A 107 -18.57 12.63 9.35
CA LEU A 107 -17.95 12.05 8.14
C LEU A 107 -18.44 12.66 6.82
N LEU A 108 -19.65 13.21 6.82
CA LEU A 108 -20.25 13.83 5.64
C LEU A 108 -20.34 15.35 5.85
N PRO A 109 -19.92 16.15 4.85
CA PRO A 109 -20.08 17.59 4.92
C PRO A 109 -21.58 17.94 4.86
N LEU A 110 -22.15 18.27 6.02
CA LEU A 110 -23.59 18.56 6.19
C LEU A 110 -24.10 19.76 5.37
N ARG A 111 -23.22 20.51 4.70
CA ARG A 111 -23.53 21.75 3.95
C ARG A 111 -23.19 21.64 2.46
N GLU A 112 -23.10 20.44 1.90
CA GLU A 112 -22.79 20.24 0.49
C GLU A 112 -24.02 19.93 -0.35
N SER A 113 -24.24 20.71 -1.43
CA SER A 113 -25.41 20.61 -2.30
C SER A 113 -25.49 19.30 -3.11
N LEU A 114 -24.36 18.59 -3.26
CA LEU A 114 -24.28 17.29 -3.93
C LEU A 114 -25.00 16.18 -3.16
N ILE A 115 -25.11 16.30 -1.83
CA ILE A 115 -25.78 15.32 -0.95
C ILE A 115 -27.31 15.53 -0.95
N VAL A 116 -27.76 16.77 -1.16
CA VAL A 116 -29.19 17.15 -1.16
C VAL A 116 -29.91 16.69 -2.43
N GLY A 117 -29.18 16.24 -3.46
CA GLY A 117 -29.79 15.73 -4.68
C GLY A 117 -30.69 16.77 -5.36
N THR A 118 -30.32 18.06 -5.33
CA THR A 118 -30.98 19.01 -6.22
C THR A 118 -30.60 18.63 -7.64
N PRO A 119 -31.58 18.32 -8.53
CA PRO A 119 -31.26 18.01 -9.91
C PRO A 119 -30.54 19.21 -10.51
N ARG A 120 -29.30 19.02 -10.93
CA ARG A 120 -28.61 20.00 -11.75
C ARG A 120 -29.38 20.05 -13.08
N LYS A 121 -30.31 21.01 -13.22
CA LYS A 121 -30.85 21.37 -14.53
C LYS A 121 -29.67 21.90 -15.35
N GLY A 122 -29.09 21.02 -16.16
CA GLY A 122 -28.16 21.43 -17.21
C GLY A 122 -28.90 22.33 -18.20
N PRO A 123 -28.20 23.23 -18.91
CA PRO A 123 -28.81 24.12 -19.88
C PRO A 123 -29.06 23.37 -21.21
N TYR A 124 -29.94 22.37 -21.20
CA TYR A 124 -30.66 21.87 -22.39
C TYR A 124 -32.05 21.40 -21.94
#